data_AF-A0A7W8NEE2-F1
#
_entry.id   AF-A0A7W8NEE2-F1
#
_cell.length_a   1.000
_cell.length_b   1.000
_cell.length_c   1.000
_cell.angle_alpha   90.00
_cell.angle_beta   90.00
_cell.angle_gamma   90.00
#
_symmetry.space_group_name_H-M   'P 1'
#
loop_
_entity.id
_entity.type
_entity.pdbx_description
1 polymer ?
#
loop_
_entity_poly.entity_id
_entity_poly.type
_entity_poly.pdbx_seq_one_letter_code
_entity_poly.pdbx_strand_id
1 'polypeptide(L)'
;MSDGTADSLLCGLGVHLPHWYTTFLSNPPSELTTTRNSPDKSAQVPADERIFLRPGQIIRFNRDLWSDRETPWMADGRPWPTNYLVIGEDGGGNFAVIDLTGDDERIWWYDHDVSEGTVIEIAPNIQSYAHSVVAEFERDFQARTHKITMDQARLERKRRSR
;
A
#
# COMPACT_ATOMS: atom_id res chain seq x y z
N MET A 1 21.64 -9.86 -10.75
CA MET A 1 21.85 -9.69 -9.29
C MET A 1 20.53 -9.30 -8.62
N SER A 2 19.48 -10.12 -8.77
CA SER A 2 18.15 -9.91 -8.18
C SER A 2 17.85 -10.85 -7.00
N ASP A 3 18.76 -11.77 -6.67
CA ASP A 3 18.49 -12.88 -5.74
C ASP A 3 18.31 -12.43 -4.28
N GLY A 4 18.92 -11.32 -3.86
CA GLY A 4 18.91 -10.89 -2.46
C GLY A 4 17.52 -10.55 -1.89
N THR A 5 16.62 -9.99 -2.70
CA THR A 5 15.27 -9.62 -2.25
C THR A 5 14.39 -10.84 -2.06
N ALA A 6 14.38 -11.74 -3.06
CA ALA A 6 13.61 -12.97 -3.02
C ALA A 6 14.08 -13.89 -1.89
N ASP A 7 15.40 -14.06 -1.74
CA ASP A 7 15.99 -14.87 -0.67
C ASP A 7 15.68 -14.31 0.72
N SER A 8 15.73 -12.98 0.89
CA SER A 8 15.38 -12.33 2.16
C SER A 8 13.92 -12.57 2.53
N LEU A 9 13.01 -12.46 1.56
CA LEU A 9 11.58 -12.66 1.77
C LEU A 9 11.27 -14.13 2.07
N LEU A 10 11.86 -15.06 1.33
CA LEU A 10 11.73 -16.50 1.59
C LEU A 10 12.23 -16.85 3.00
N CYS A 11 13.42 -16.37 3.37
CA CYS A 11 14.00 -16.62 4.69
C CYS A 11 13.16 -15.98 5.81
N GLY A 12 12.63 -14.78 5.59
CA GLY A 12 11.88 -14.03 6.59
C GLY A 12 10.44 -14.50 6.79
N LEU A 13 9.77 -14.94 5.73
CA LEU A 13 8.36 -15.33 5.75
C LEU A 13 8.15 -16.85 5.79
N GLY A 14 9.14 -17.64 5.33
CA GLY A 14 9.01 -19.09 5.21
C GLY A 14 8.09 -19.56 4.08
N VAL A 15 7.71 -18.67 3.15
CA VAL A 15 6.85 -18.97 2.01
C VAL A 15 7.52 -18.56 0.70
N HIS A 16 7.22 -19.30 -0.36
CA HIS A 16 7.62 -18.92 -1.71
C HIS A 16 6.69 -17.82 -2.22
N LEU A 17 7.27 -16.71 -2.63
CA LEU A 17 6.53 -15.62 -3.26
C LEU A 17 6.41 -15.85 -4.76
N PRO A 18 5.30 -15.41 -5.39
CA PRO A 18 5.16 -15.47 -6.82
C PRO A 18 6.31 -14.75 -7.56
N HIS A 19 6.75 -15.33 -8.67
CA HIS A 19 7.89 -14.79 -9.44
C HIS A 19 7.61 -13.37 -9.97
N TRP A 20 6.37 -13.09 -10.39
CA TRP A 20 5.96 -11.76 -10.84
C TRP A 20 6.13 -10.70 -9.74
N TYR A 21 5.85 -11.06 -8.48
CA TYR A 21 5.94 -10.14 -7.35
C TYR A 21 7.40 -9.85 -6.97
N THR A 22 8.24 -10.88 -6.90
CA THR A 22 9.67 -10.70 -6.64
C THR A 22 10.39 -9.94 -7.77
N THR A 23 9.95 -10.13 -9.01
CA THR A 23 10.41 -9.35 -10.17
C THR A 23 10.03 -7.88 -10.03
N PHE A 24 8.78 -7.59 -9.63
CA PHE A 24 8.34 -6.22 -9.35
C PHE A 24 9.18 -5.56 -8.25
N LEU A 25 9.41 -6.24 -7.12
CA LEU A 25 10.22 -5.70 -6.02
C LEU A 25 11.69 -5.46 -6.38
N SER A 26 12.21 -6.18 -7.39
CA SER A 26 13.58 -6.00 -7.86
C SER A 26 13.76 -4.76 -8.73
N ASN A 27 12.69 -4.27 -9.36
CA ASN A 27 12.71 -3.09 -10.21
C ASN A 27 11.36 -2.34 -10.15
N PRO A 28 10.99 -1.76 -8.99
CA PRO A 28 9.73 -1.06 -8.85
C PRO A 28 9.77 0.29 -9.59
N PRO A 29 8.61 0.79 -10.07
CA PRO A 29 8.52 2.14 -10.61
C PRO A 29 9.06 3.18 -9.61
N SER A 30 9.95 4.06 -10.07
CA SER A 30 10.60 5.07 -9.23
C SER A 30 9.61 6.07 -8.60
N GLU A 31 8.48 6.26 -9.26
CA GLU A 31 7.34 7.10 -8.89
C GLU A 31 6.77 6.68 -7.53
N LEU A 32 6.82 5.39 -7.19
CA LEU A 32 6.38 4.91 -5.88
C LEU A 32 7.19 5.49 -4.71
N THR A 33 8.40 5.96 -4.98
CA THR A 33 9.30 6.53 -3.96
C THR A 33 9.50 8.03 -4.10
N THR A 34 8.98 8.64 -5.17
CA THR A 34 9.25 10.04 -5.52
C THR A 34 7.98 10.88 -5.61
N THR A 35 6.84 10.30 -5.98
CA THR A 35 5.56 10.99 -6.06
C THR A 35 5.02 11.26 -4.65
N ARG A 36 4.81 12.54 -4.34
CA ARG A 36 4.33 12.99 -3.02
C ARG A 36 2.84 13.28 -3.05
N ASN A 37 2.12 12.97 -1.97
CA ASN A 37 0.69 13.32 -1.82
C ASN A 37 0.43 14.78 -1.39
N SER A 38 1.47 15.54 -1.04
CA SER A 38 1.34 16.92 -0.56
C SER A 38 2.58 17.76 -0.91
N PRO A 39 2.44 19.09 -1.09
CA PRO A 39 3.59 20.01 -1.08
C PRO A 39 4.22 20.21 0.31
N ASP A 40 3.61 19.68 1.37
CA ASP A 40 4.10 19.82 2.75
C ASP A 40 5.41 19.03 2.99
N LYS A 41 6.18 19.45 4.01
CA LYS A 41 7.41 18.73 4.41
C LYS A 41 7.16 17.30 4.88
N SER A 42 5.97 17.01 5.39
CA SER A 42 5.54 15.70 5.88
C SER A 42 4.82 14.87 4.81
N ALA A 43 4.99 15.20 3.53
CA ALA A 43 4.35 14.45 2.46
C ALA A 43 4.88 13.02 2.38
N GLN A 44 3.95 12.07 2.32
CA GLN A 44 4.22 10.65 2.13
C GLN A 44 4.39 10.36 0.64
N VAL A 45 5.01 9.21 0.36
CA VAL A 45 5.07 8.59 -0.98
C VAL A 45 4.31 7.26 -0.97
N PRO A 46 3.89 6.72 -2.13
CA PRO A 46 3.18 5.45 -2.21
C PRO A 46 3.85 4.31 -1.44
N ALA A 47 5.18 4.27 -1.48
CA ALA A 47 5.98 3.22 -0.85
C ALA A 47 6.02 3.25 0.68
N ASP A 48 5.53 4.32 1.31
CA ASP A 48 5.50 4.41 2.77
C ASP A 48 4.40 3.51 3.35
N GLU A 49 3.22 3.47 2.71
CA GLU A 49 2.02 2.80 3.26
C GLU A 49 1.28 1.96 2.21
N ARG A 50 1.07 2.47 0.99
CA ARG A 50 0.16 1.87 0.01
C ARG A 50 0.74 0.67 -0.72
N ILE A 51 2.05 0.65 -0.96
CA ILE A 51 2.76 -0.48 -1.59
C ILE A 51 4.11 -0.67 -0.91
N PHE A 52 4.25 -1.74 -0.14
CA PHE A 52 5.51 -2.06 0.53
C PHE A 52 6.57 -2.49 -0.47
N LEU A 53 7.69 -1.76 -0.50
CA LEU A 53 8.84 -2.09 -1.36
C LEU A 53 10.02 -2.68 -0.58
N ARG A 54 10.03 -2.53 0.75
CA ARG A 54 11.16 -2.94 1.60
C ARG A 54 10.91 -4.35 2.14
N PRO A 55 11.81 -5.32 1.92
CA PRO A 55 11.63 -6.67 2.44
C PRO A 55 11.40 -6.73 3.95
N GLY A 56 12.13 -5.92 4.73
CA GLY A 56 11.94 -5.86 6.18
C GLY A 56 10.56 -5.39 6.62
N GLN A 57 9.92 -4.49 5.86
CA GLN A 57 8.55 -4.03 6.12
C GLN A 57 7.55 -5.14 5.82
N ILE A 58 7.67 -5.77 4.65
CA ILE A 58 6.82 -6.89 4.23
C ILE A 58 6.91 -8.04 5.24
N ILE A 59 8.12 -8.43 5.64
CA ILE A 59 8.38 -9.50 6.61
C ILE A 59 7.74 -9.18 7.95
N ARG A 60 8.03 -7.99 8.51
CA ARG A 60 7.52 -7.60 9.81
C ARG A 60 6.00 -7.59 9.82
N PHE A 61 5.38 -6.94 8.83
CA PHE A 61 3.94 -6.77 8.78
C PHE A 61 3.20 -8.12 8.69
N ASN A 62 3.63 -8.98 7.78
CA ASN A 62 2.98 -10.29 7.57
C ASN A 62 3.25 -11.25 8.74
N ARG A 63 4.43 -11.22 9.37
CA ARG A 63 4.68 -12.04 10.56
C ARG A 63 3.82 -11.62 11.75
N ASP A 64 3.60 -10.33 11.93
CA ASP A 64 2.75 -9.81 13.00
C ASP A 64 1.29 -10.27 12.76
N LEU A 65 0.80 -10.21 11.51
CA LEU A 65 -0.54 -10.68 11.12
C LEU A 65 -0.72 -12.20 11.20
N TRP A 66 0.27 -12.99 10.77
CA TRP A 66 0.22 -14.46 10.82
C TRP A 66 0.51 -15.04 12.21
N SER A 67 0.79 -14.20 13.21
CA SER A 67 0.89 -14.71 14.57
C SER A 67 -0.49 -15.22 15.01
N ASP A 68 -0.56 -16.43 15.59
CA ASP A 68 -1.78 -17.14 16.04
C ASP A 68 -2.59 -16.42 17.15
N ARG A 69 -2.43 -15.11 17.28
CA ARG A 69 -3.22 -14.25 18.16
C ARG A 69 -4.41 -13.74 17.35
N GLU A 70 -5.55 -13.58 18.00
CA GLU A 70 -6.70 -12.90 17.40
C GLU A 70 -6.21 -11.62 16.72
N THR A 71 -6.41 -11.53 15.40
CA THR A 71 -6.00 -10.37 14.63
C THR A 71 -7.06 -9.30 14.85
N PRO A 72 -6.77 -8.18 15.54
CA PRO A 72 -7.81 -7.18 15.86
C PRO A 72 -8.44 -6.55 14.62
N TRP A 73 -7.75 -6.66 13.49
CA TRP A 73 -8.15 -6.15 12.18
C TRP A 73 -9.01 -7.12 11.38
N MET A 74 -9.19 -8.36 11.86
CA MET A 74 -10.14 -9.30 11.26
C MET A 74 -11.53 -9.03 11.83
N ALA A 75 -12.51 -8.77 10.95
CA ALA A 75 -13.87 -8.40 11.34
C ALA A 75 -14.57 -9.39 12.31
N ASP A 76 -14.11 -10.64 12.34
CA ASP A 76 -14.66 -11.73 13.16
C ASP A 76 -13.68 -12.30 14.19
N GLY A 77 -12.52 -11.66 14.38
CA GLY A 77 -11.48 -12.08 15.32
C GLY A 77 -10.74 -13.38 14.93
N ARG A 78 -11.02 -13.95 13.74
CA ARG A 78 -10.27 -15.11 13.25
C ARG A 78 -8.81 -14.73 12.94
N PRO A 79 -7.88 -15.70 12.93
CA PRO A 79 -6.53 -15.47 12.43
C PRO A 79 -6.54 -15.04 10.96
N TRP A 80 -5.56 -14.24 10.58
CA TRP A 80 -5.33 -13.85 9.19
C TRP A 80 -5.12 -15.09 8.29
N PRO A 81 -5.73 -15.16 7.08
CA PRO A 81 -5.53 -16.29 6.18
C PRO A 81 -4.07 -16.39 5.69
N THR A 82 -3.43 -17.54 5.89
CA THR A 82 -2.01 -17.75 5.56
C THR A 82 -1.72 -17.81 4.06
N ASN A 83 -2.75 -17.89 3.22
CA ASN A 83 -2.62 -17.84 1.76
C ASN A 83 -2.57 -16.41 1.21
N TYR A 84 -2.82 -15.38 2.04
CA TYR A 84 -2.72 -13.99 1.62
C TYR A 84 -1.49 -13.32 2.21
N LEU A 85 -0.71 -12.69 1.33
CA LEU A 85 0.36 -11.79 1.70
C LEU A 85 -0.12 -10.36 1.59
N VAL A 86 0.01 -9.59 2.66
CA VAL A 86 -0.18 -8.13 2.65
C VAL A 86 1.00 -7.46 1.95
N ILE A 87 0.67 -6.62 0.98
CA ILE A 87 1.63 -5.84 0.19
C ILE A 87 1.45 -4.33 0.36
N GLY A 88 0.48 -3.88 1.16
CA GLY A 88 0.22 -2.47 1.45
C GLY A 88 -1.00 -2.27 2.36
N GLU A 89 -1.14 -1.08 2.92
CA GLU A 89 -2.24 -0.71 3.82
C GLU A 89 -2.74 0.73 3.57
N ASP A 90 -3.89 1.08 4.14
CA ASP A 90 -4.39 2.47 4.19
C ASP A 90 -4.21 3.16 5.55
N GLY A 91 -3.58 2.49 6.52
CA GLY A 91 -3.44 2.97 7.89
C GLY A 91 -4.72 2.89 8.74
N GLY A 92 -5.81 2.37 8.17
CA GLY A 92 -7.09 2.15 8.83
C GLY A 92 -7.36 0.68 9.18
N GLY A 93 -6.48 -0.25 8.82
CA GLY A 93 -6.70 -1.69 9.01
C GLY A 93 -7.19 -2.40 7.74
N ASN A 94 -7.26 -1.70 6.61
CA ASN A 94 -7.52 -2.31 5.30
C ASN A 94 -6.20 -2.59 4.57
N PHE A 95 -6.18 -3.67 3.80
CA PHE A 95 -4.95 -4.19 3.23
C PHE A 95 -5.07 -4.50 1.74
N ALA A 96 -4.05 -4.11 0.97
CA ALA A 96 -3.82 -4.67 -0.35
C ALA A 96 -3.11 -6.02 -0.19
N VAL A 97 -3.64 -7.06 -0.80
CA VAL A 97 -3.17 -8.44 -0.63
C VAL A 97 -2.99 -9.16 -1.95
N ILE A 98 -2.11 -10.15 -1.95
CA ILE A 98 -1.88 -11.05 -3.08
C ILE A 98 -2.09 -12.49 -2.63
N ASP A 99 -2.59 -13.34 -3.53
CA ASP A 99 -2.75 -14.77 -3.28
C ASP A 99 -1.41 -15.49 -3.49
N LEU A 100 -1.04 -16.34 -2.53
CA LEU A 100 0.17 -17.16 -2.57
C LEU A 100 -0.05 -18.55 -3.19
N THR A 101 -1.30 -18.95 -3.43
CA THR A 101 -1.65 -20.34 -3.79
C THR A 101 -1.66 -20.63 -5.28
N GLY A 102 -1.41 -19.64 -6.13
CA GLY A 102 -1.37 -19.82 -7.58
C GLY A 102 -0.69 -18.68 -8.33
N ASP A 103 -0.83 -18.72 -9.66
CA ASP A 103 -0.30 -17.70 -10.58
C ASP A 103 -1.25 -16.52 -10.77
N ASP A 104 -2.16 -16.27 -9.80
CA ASP A 104 -3.06 -15.14 -9.85
C ASP A 104 -2.28 -13.85 -9.56
N GLU A 105 -2.11 -13.02 -10.59
CA GLU A 105 -1.40 -11.74 -10.46
C GLU A 105 -2.28 -10.62 -9.90
N ARG A 106 -3.59 -10.87 -9.73
CA ARG A 106 -4.53 -9.85 -9.28
C ARG A 106 -4.21 -9.35 -7.89
N ILE A 107 -4.50 -8.07 -7.70
CA ILE A 107 -4.39 -7.41 -6.41
C ILE A 107 -5.78 -7.30 -5.81
N TRP A 108 -5.88 -7.79 -4.59
CA TRP A 108 -7.11 -7.80 -3.84
C TRP A 108 -7.06 -6.79 -2.69
N TRP A 109 -8.23 -6.35 -2.26
CA TRP A 109 -8.39 -5.45 -1.14
C TRP A 109 -9.20 -6.13 -0.05
N TYR A 110 -8.58 -6.31 1.10
CA TYR A 110 -9.24 -6.70 2.33
C TYR A 110 -9.80 -5.45 3.00
N ASP A 111 -11.12 -5.41 3.15
CA ASP A 111 -11.83 -4.34 3.85
C ASP A 111 -12.30 -4.85 5.22
N HIS A 112 -11.76 -4.28 6.29
CA HIS A 112 -12.09 -4.67 7.67
C HIS A 112 -13.43 -4.10 8.16
N ASP A 113 -13.94 -3.04 7.52
CA ASP A 113 -15.18 -2.35 7.89
C ASP A 113 -16.41 -3.02 7.25
N VAL A 114 -16.22 -3.75 6.14
CA VAL A 114 -17.31 -4.41 5.41
C VAL A 114 -17.48 -5.87 5.88
N SER A 115 -18.71 -6.18 6.30
CA SER A 115 -19.20 -7.47 6.82
C SER A 115 -18.35 -8.69 6.44
N GLU A 116 -17.77 -9.34 7.46
CA GLU A 116 -16.98 -10.59 7.39
C GLU A 116 -15.60 -10.50 6.70
N GLY A 117 -15.06 -9.30 6.43
CA GLY A 117 -13.70 -9.18 5.87
C GLY A 117 -13.66 -9.56 4.39
N THR A 118 -14.49 -8.90 3.60
CA THR A 118 -14.61 -9.19 2.16
C THR A 118 -13.32 -8.83 1.43
N VAL A 119 -12.91 -9.70 0.52
CA VAL A 119 -11.76 -9.51 -0.36
C VAL A 119 -12.28 -9.19 -1.76
N ILE A 120 -12.00 -7.98 -2.26
CA ILE A 120 -12.45 -7.53 -3.59
C ILE A 120 -11.27 -7.29 -4.52
N GLU A 121 -11.44 -7.55 -5.82
CA GLU A 121 -10.41 -7.24 -6.81
C GLU A 121 -10.29 -5.72 -6.98
N ILE A 122 -9.08 -5.17 -6.89
CA ILE A 122 -8.81 -3.73 -7.09
C ILE A 122 -7.87 -3.46 -8.27
N ALA A 123 -7.11 -4.44 -8.73
CA ALA A 123 -6.30 -4.34 -9.93
C ALA A 123 -6.03 -5.71 -10.56
N PRO A 124 -5.89 -5.78 -11.90
CA PRO A 124 -5.58 -7.02 -12.59
C PRO A 124 -4.14 -7.51 -12.38
N ASN A 125 -3.22 -6.62 -11.96
CA ASN A 125 -1.83 -6.91 -11.65
C ASN A 125 -1.17 -5.79 -10.83
N ILE A 126 0.00 -6.06 -10.27
CA ILE A 126 0.72 -5.09 -9.42
C ILE A 126 1.19 -3.84 -10.16
N GLN A 127 1.49 -3.92 -11.45
CA GLN A 127 1.88 -2.74 -12.23
C GLN A 127 0.69 -1.78 -12.38
N SER A 128 -0.50 -2.33 -12.67
CA SER A 128 -1.74 -1.56 -12.77
C SER A 128 -2.12 -0.93 -11.43
N TYR A 129 -1.90 -1.66 -10.33
CA TYR A 129 -2.07 -1.12 -8.98
C TYR A 129 -1.07 -0.01 -8.66
N ALA A 130 0.22 -0.21 -8.95
CA ALA A 130 1.24 0.82 -8.75
C ALA A 130 0.91 2.11 -9.51
N HIS A 131 0.47 1.99 -10.77
CA HIS A 131 0.04 3.15 -11.57
C HIS A 131 -1.18 3.85 -10.96
N SER A 132 -2.18 3.11 -10.46
CA SER A 132 -3.37 3.71 -9.87
C SER A 132 -3.06 4.45 -8.56
N VAL A 133 -2.18 3.90 -7.72
CA VAL A 133 -1.71 4.53 -6.48
C VAL A 133 -0.87 5.78 -6.77
N VAL A 134 0.02 5.74 -7.75
CA VAL A 134 0.78 6.95 -8.16
C VAL A 134 -0.19 8.04 -8.61
N ALA A 135 -1.16 7.71 -9.46
CA ALA A 135 -2.16 8.67 -9.92
C ALA A 135 -3.03 9.22 -8.78
N GLU A 136 -3.33 8.41 -7.76
CA GLU A 136 -3.99 8.86 -6.52
C GLU A 136 -3.17 9.93 -5.80
N PHE A 137 -1.87 9.68 -5.59
CA PHE A 137 -0.98 10.61 -4.92
C PHE A 137 -0.82 11.93 -5.68
N GLU A 138 -0.75 11.87 -7.01
CA GLU A 138 -0.72 13.07 -7.85
C GLU A 138 -2.00 13.89 -7.70
N ARG A 139 -3.18 13.25 -7.69
CA ARG A 139 -4.46 13.95 -7.50
C ARG A 139 -4.51 14.63 -6.14
N ASP A 140 -4.07 13.94 -5.08
CA ASP A 140 -4.03 14.50 -3.72
C ASP A 140 -3.09 15.70 -3.64
N PHE A 141 -1.92 15.62 -4.27
CA PHE A 141 -0.97 16.73 -4.36
C PHE A 141 -1.60 17.96 -5.01
N GLN A 142 -2.27 17.77 -6.15
CA GLN A 142 -2.94 18.85 -6.87
C GLN A 142 -4.08 19.45 -6.03
N ALA A 143 -4.89 18.61 -5.38
CA ALA A 143 -5.98 19.05 -4.52
C ALA A 143 -5.47 19.89 -3.33
N ARG A 144 -4.39 19.46 -2.67
CA ARG A 144 -3.77 20.22 -1.56
C ARG A 144 -3.18 21.54 -2.03
N THR A 145 -2.47 21.53 -3.16
CA THR A 145 -1.89 22.76 -3.75
C THR A 145 -2.98 23.77 -4.09
N HIS A 146 -4.08 23.30 -4.69
CA HIS A 146 -5.23 24.14 -5.02
C HIS A 146 -5.86 24.74 -3.75
N LYS A 147 -6.06 23.93 -2.70
CA LYS A 147 -6.59 24.38 -1.42
C LYS A 147 -5.73 25.48 -0.78
N ILE A 148 -4.41 25.28 -0.73
CA ILE A 148 -3.46 26.27 -0.19
C ILE A 148 -3.55 27.59 -0.97
N THR A 149 -3.60 27.51 -2.29
CA THR A 149 -3.70 28.68 -3.18
C THR A 149 -5.00 29.46 -2.93
N MET A 150 -6.13 28.76 -2.79
CA MET A 150 -7.43 29.36 -2.50
C MET A 150 -7.46 30.04 -1.13
N ASP A 151 -6.89 29.41 -0.11
CA ASP A 151 -6.81 29.98 1.23
C ASP A 151 -5.95 31.25 1.27
N GLN A 152 -4.80 31.25 0.56
CA GLN A 152 -3.96 32.43 0.41
C GLN A 152 -4.70 33.59 -0.28
N ALA A 153 -5.37 33.32 -1.41
CA ALA A 153 -6.16 34.31 -2.12
C ALA A 153 -7.30 34.88 -1.25
N ARG A 154 -7.95 34.04 -0.44
CA ARG A 154 -9.00 34.45 0.50
C ARG A 154 -8.45 35.38 1.58
N LEU A 155 -7.26 35.09 2.12
CA LEU A 155 -6.61 35.93 3.13
C LEU A 155 -6.18 37.29 2.55
N GLU A 156 -5.65 37.32 1.33
CA GLU A 156 -5.29 38.56 0.66
C GLU A 156 -6.48 39.47 0.40
N ARG A 157 -7.62 38.91 -0.06
CA ARG A 157 -8.86 39.67 -0.23
C ARG A 157 -9.33 40.30 1.07
N LYS A 158 -9.30 39.55 2.18
CA LYS A 158 -9.66 40.07 3.52
C LYS A 158 -8.71 41.18 4.00
N ARG A 159 -7.43 41.12 3.64
CA ARG A 159 -6.45 42.17 3.96
C ARG A 159 -6.67 43.45 3.16
N ARG A 160 -7.06 43.32 1.88
CA ARG A 160 -7.34 44.48 1.01
C ARG A 160 -8.67 45.18 1.33
N SER A 161 -9.61 44.49 1.97
CA SER A 161 -10.90 45.04 2.37
C SER A 161 -10.93 45.63 3.80
N ARG A 162 -9.77 45.72 4.47
CA ARG A 162 -9.58 46.36 5.78
C ARG A 162 -8.78 47.64 5.58
#